data_AF-A0A812RE91-F1
#
_entry.id   AF-A0A812RE91-F1
#
_cell.length_a   1.000
_cell.length_b   1.000
_cell.length_c   1.000
_cell.angle_alpha   90.00
_cell.angle_beta   90.00
_cell.angle_gamma   90.00
#
_symmetry.space_group_name_H-M   'P 1'
#
loop_
_entity.id
_entity.type
_entity.pdbx_description
1 polymer ?
#
loop_
_entity_poly.entity_id
_entity_poly.type
_entity_poly.pdbx_seq_one_letter_code
_entity_poly.pdbx_strand_id
1 'polypeptide(L)'
;VLYRSQEQVKLLLRTLLVPLFFAVGPLFSHLALKVVASVKMSELVRTLGFLFLLFYITLSSTFTEPFRCNLHPNGVLTLEANHEVFCSFSGTHLTMCVISAVVCLLPLSFLAICSYVLLVLLPRIHQADAALIRACSFLIVRFKPGFESFTILFLMRNLIFVLAPMMSASGCLFVMGQLLGLSAVCVAYFKPWRSPLASQMDAIVSFVLLMILLLSALTVADIDTTGIMILCTICASLIITGLSVAAGYLLLQHFLSKLHKQY
;
A
#
# COMPACT_ATOMS: atom_id res chain seq x y z
N VAL A 1 32.39 -14.37 11.09
CA VAL A 1 31.34 -13.96 12.07
C VAL A 1 31.17 -12.43 12.10
N LEU A 2 32.24 -11.65 12.28
CA LEU A 2 32.20 -10.17 12.30
C LEU A 2 31.63 -9.49 11.04
N TYR A 3 31.98 -9.97 9.85
CA TYR A 3 31.45 -9.41 8.59
C TYR A 3 29.92 -9.62 8.47
N ARG A 4 29.47 -10.81 8.87
CA ARG A 4 28.06 -11.24 8.84
C ARG A 4 27.17 -10.43 9.78
N SER A 5 27.69 -9.97 10.92
CA SER A 5 26.96 -9.06 11.82
C SER A 5 26.83 -7.64 11.26
N GLN A 6 27.79 -7.16 10.45
CA GLN A 6 27.71 -5.80 9.91
C GLN A 6 26.56 -5.62 8.90
N GLU A 7 26.34 -6.59 8.02
CA GLU A 7 25.26 -6.51 7.02
C GLU A 7 23.87 -6.58 7.66
N GLN A 8 23.71 -7.40 8.70
CA GLN A 8 22.48 -7.42 9.52
C GLN A 8 22.21 -6.06 10.17
N VAL A 9 23.26 -5.42 10.72
CA VAL A 9 23.14 -4.10 11.35
C VAL A 9 22.83 -3.03 10.32
N LYS A 10 23.42 -3.05 9.11
CA LYS A 10 23.09 -2.08 8.05
C LYS A 10 21.64 -2.19 7.59
N LEU A 11 21.16 -3.41 7.38
CA LEU A 11 19.76 -3.65 7.01
C LEU A 11 18.84 -3.17 8.13
N LEU A 12 19.06 -3.62 9.36
CA LEU A 12 18.26 -3.18 10.53
C LEU A 12 18.30 -1.66 10.71
N LEU A 13 19.46 -1.04 10.56
CA LEU A 13 19.61 0.41 10.68
C LEU A 13 18.81 1.11 9.58
N ARG A 14 18.93 0.69 8.31
CA ARG A 14 18.16 1.28 7.21
C ARG A 14 16.65 1.09 7.39
N THR A 15 16.23 -0.09 7.83
CA THR A 15 14.84 -0.48 8.01
C THR A 15 14.18 0.14 9.22
N LEU A 16 14.91 0.34 10.32
CA LEU A 16 14.38 0.89 11.55
C LEU A 16 14.58 2.40 11.64
N LEU A 17 15.71 2.95 11.20
CA LEU A 17 16.03 4.37 11.36
C LEU A 17 14.99 5.25 10.69
N VAL A 18 14.51 4.89 9.49
CA VAL A 18 13.50 5.66 8.75
C VAL A 18 12.18 5.74 9.53
N PRO A 19 11.49 4.62 9.87
CA PRO A 19 10.30 4.65 10.72
C PRO A 19 10.55 5.32 12.07
N LEU A 20 11.69 5.06 12.70
CA LEU A 20 11.98 5.59 14.02
C LEU A 20 12.13 7.11 13.96
N PHE A 21 12.86 7.64 12.98
CA PHE A 21 12.96 9.09 12.77
C PHE A 21 11.58 9.74 12.58
N PHE A 22 10.71 9.11 11.78
CA PHE A 22 9.36 9.61 11.53
C PHE A 22 8.39 9.43 12.69
N ALA A 23 8.61 8.47 13.60
CA ALA A 23 7.80 8.30 14.81
C ALA A 23 8.29 9.21 15.95
N VAL A 24 9.61 9.32 16.09
CA VAL A 24 10.29 10.02 17.17
C VAL A 24 10.19 11.54 17.00
N GLY A 25 10.30 12.06 15.77
CA GLY A 25 10.16 13.50 15.50
C GLY A 25 8.82 14.09 15.98
N PRO A 26 7.67 13.56 15.54
CA PRO A 26 6.35 13.99 16.01
C PRO A 26 6.12 13.76 17.50
N LEU A 27 6.69 12.69 18.06
CA LEU A 27 6.60 12.42 19.49
C LEU A 27 7.33 13.50 20.30
N PHE A 28 8.58 13.82 19.92
CA PHE A 28 9.35 14.88 20.57
C PHE A 28 8.70 16.25 20.38
N SER A 29 8.23 16.57 19.17
CA SER A 29 7.55 17.84 18.93
C SER A 29 6.26 17.96 19.75
N HIS A 30 5.49 16.87 19.89
CA HIS A 30 4.31 16.85 20.75
C HIS A 30 4.67 16.98 22.23
N LEU A 31 5.70 16.29 22.71
CA LEU A 31 6.17 16.44 24.09
C LEU A 31 6.61 17.88 24.39
N ALA A 32 7.38 18.51 23.49
CA ALA A 32 7.79 19.90 23.62
C ALA A 32 6.57 20.86 23.61
N LEU A 33 5.64 20.66 22.69
CA LEU A 33 4.42 21.47 22.61
C LEU A 33 3.45 21.18 23.76
N LYS A 34 3.46 20.00 24.37
CA LYS A 34 2.66 19.69 25.55
C LYS A 34 3.15 20.49 26.77
N VAL A 35 4.47 20.65 26.90
CA VAL A 35 5.07 21.49 27.94
C VAL A 35 4.71 22.97 27.73
N VAL A 36 4.69 23.45 26.48
CA VAL A 36 4.47 24.87 26.17
C VAL A 36 2.99 25.27 26.03
N ALA A 37 2.15 24.40 25.46
CA ALA A 37 0.83 24.77 24.93
C ALA A 37 -0.30 23.77 25.28
N SER A 38 -0.10 22.84 26.23
CA SER A 38 -1.12 21.89 26.71
C SER A 38 -1.88 21.16 25.59
N VAL A 39 -1.15 20.62 24.59
CA VAL A 39 -1.73 19.93 23.44
C VAL A 39 -2.46 18.63 23.85
N LYS A 40 -3.66 18.40 23.28
CA LYS A 40 -4.48 17.20 23.52
C LYS A 40 -3.85 15.94 22.90
N MET A 41 -4.01 14.80 23.55
CA MET A 41 -3.52 13.50 23.04
C MET A 41 -4.16 13.08 21.71
N SER A 42 -5.38 13.53 21.42
CA SER A 42 -6.05 13.28 20.13
C SER A 42 -5.26 13.81 18.94
N GLU A 43 -4.53 14.92 19.10
CA GLU A 43 -3.70 15.49 18.04
C GLU A 43 -2.44 14.66 17.77
N LEU A 44 -1.86 14.06 18.82
CA LEU A 44 -0.74 13.12 18.67
C LEU A 44 -1.18 11.87 17.91
N VAL A 45 -2.30 11.27 18.31
CA VAL A 45 -2.83 10.07 17.64
C VAL A 45 -3.14 10.38 16.17
N ARG A 46 -3.73 11.55 15.89
CA ARG A 46 -4.03 12.00 14.53
C ARG A 46 -2.76 12.13 13.67
N THR A 47 -1.73 12.77 14.20
CA THR A 47 -0.47 13.00 13.48
C THR A 47 0.31 11.70 13.27
N LEU A 48 0.44 10.86 14.31
CA LEU A 48 1.08 9.54 14.20
C LEU A 48 0.32 8.62 13.25
N GLY A 49 -1.01 8.55 13.34
CA GLY A 49 -1.83 7.74 12.45
C GLY A 49 -1.72 8.17 10.99
N PHE A 50 -1.69 9.48 10.72
CA PHE A 50 -1.47 10.01 9.38
C PHE A 50 -0.07 9.67 8.84
N LEU A 51 0.97 9.78 9.66
CA LEU A 51 2.34 9.42 9.26
C LEU A 51 2.46 7.93 8.98
N PHE A 52 1.86 7.09 9.82
CA PHE A 52 1.82 5.66 9.58
C PHE A 52 1.09 5.33 8.27
N LEU A 53 -0.03 5.99 7.99
CA LEU A 53 -0.76 5.85 6.72
C LEU A 53 0.11 6.27 5.52
N LEU A 54 0.87 7.35 5.64
CA LEU A 54 1.75 7.87 4.60
C LEU A 54 2.90 6.89 4.29
N PHE A 55 3.53 6.34 5.32
CA PHE A 55 4.69 5.45 5.18
C PHE A 55 4.32 3.95 5.11
N TYR A 56 3.03 3.61 5.15
CA TYR A 56 2.56 2.23 5.24
C TYR A 56 3.19 1.30 4.19
N ILE A 57 3.22 1.72 2.93
CA ILE A 57 3.80 0.93 1.82
C ILE A 57 5.31 0.76 2.02
N THR A 58 6.03 1.85 2.32
CA THR A 58 7.49 1.81 2.51
C THR A 58 7.88 0.92 3.67
N LEU A 59 7.18 1.04 4.81
CA LEU A 59 7.41 0.20 5.99
C LEU A 59 7.16 -1.27 5.66
N SER A 60 5.99 -1.57 5.10
CA SER A 60 5.63 -2.94 4.72
C SER A 60 6.65 -3.51 3.74
N SER A 61 7.04 -2.77 2.70
CA SER A 61 8.01 -3.24 1.70
C SER A 61 9.35 -3.57 2.32
N THR A 62 9.84 -2.73 3.22
CA THR A 62 11.11 -2.94 3.89
C THR A 62 11.05 -4.15 4.82
N PHE A 63 9.94 -4.34 5.53
CA PHE A 63 9.77 -5.50 6.42
C PHE A 63 9.66 -6.81 5.64
N THR A 64 9.10 -6.78 4.43
CA THR A 64 8.99 -7.96 3.56
C THR A 64 10.26 -8.28 2.75
N GLU A 65 11.25 -7.39 2.75
CA GLU A 65 12.47 -7.52 1.92
C GLU A 65 13.23 -8.85 2.19
N PRO A 66 13.41 -9.33 3.44
CA PRO A 66 14.07 -10.61 3.70
C PRO A 66 13.35 -11.86 3.19
N PHE A 67 12.12 -11.74 2.69
CA PHE A 67 11.40 -12.86 2.09
C PHE A 67 11.48 -12.88 0.56
N ARG A 68 12.13 -11.88 -0.07
CA ARG A 68 12.26 -11.78 -1.52
C ARG A 68 13.54 -12.46 -1.99
N CYS A 69 13.38 -13.57 -2.69
CA CYS A 69 14.48 -14.40 -3.17
C CYS A 69 14.48 -14.44 -4.70
N ASN A 70 15.66 -14.33 -5.31
CA ASN A 70 15.85 -14.45 -6.75
C ASN A 70 16.69 -15.69 -7.07
N LEU A 71 16.32 -16.37 -8.16
CA LEU A 71 17.05 -17.52 -8.69
C LEU A 71 18.20 -17.04 -9.55
N HIS A 72 19.42 -17.44 -9.19
CA HIS A 72 20.60 -17.16 -10.01
C HIS A 72 20.81 -18.22 -11.11
N PRO A 73 21.55 -17.88 -12.19
CA PRO A 73 21.85 -18.81 -13.28
C PRO A 73 22.57 -20.10 -12.87
N ASN A 74 23.24 -20.10 -11.71
CA ASN A 74 23.87 -21.28 -11.12
C ASN A 74 22.87 -22.20 -10.37
N GLY A 75 21.58 -21.87 -10.38
CA GLY A 75 20.51 -22.64 -9.73
C GLY A 75 20.33 -22.38 -8.24
N VAL A 76 21.05 -21.41 -7.65
CA VAL A 76 20.91 -21.09 -6.22
C VAL A 76 19.98 -19.89 -6.01
N LEU A 77 19.16 -19.94 -4.96
CA LEU A 77 18.33 -18.82 -4.54
C LEU A 77 19.11 -17.93 -3.56
N THR A 78 19.17 -16.64 -3.83
CA THR A 78 19.75 -15.64 -2.92
C THR A 78 18.76 -14.54 -2.64
N LEU A 79 18.99 -13.82 -1.55
CA LEU A 79 18.18 -12.65 -1.20
C LEU A 79 18.34 -11.56 -2.27
N GLU A 80 17.24 -10.95 -2.69
CA GLU A 80 17.22 -9.90 -3.71
C GLU A 80 18.04 -8.66 -3.28
N ALA A 81 17.96 -8.30 -2.00
CA ALA A 81 18.67 -7.15 -1.45
C ALA A 81 20.16 -7.39 -1.19
N ASN A 82 20.56 -8.66 -1.01
CA ASN A 82 21.95 -9.04 -0.71
C ASN A 82 22.25 -10.45 -1.25
N HIS A 83 22.91 -10.49 -2.41
CA HIS A 83 23.28 -11.71 -3.12
C HIS A 83 24.25 -12.63 -2.34
N GLU A 84 24.88 -12.18 -1.25
CA GLU A 84 25.74 -13.02 -0.41
C GLU A 84 24.94 -13.94 0.53
N VAL A 85 23.66 -13.66 0.74
CA VAL A 85 22.79 -14.42 1.64
C VAL A 85 21.95 -15.40 0.85
N PHE A 86 22.21 -16.70 1.03
CA PHE A 86 21.42 -17.76 0.41
C PHE A 86 20.04 -17.90 1.07
N CYS A 87 19.00 -18.05 0.25
CA CYS A 87 17.62 -18.27 0.68
C CYS A 87 17.39 -19.75 1.03
N SER A 88 18.01 -20.21 2.12
CA SER A 88 17.92 -21.60 2.58
C SER A 88 16.97 -21.80 3.77
N PHE A 89 16.31 -20.74 4.25
CA PHE A 89 15.56 -20.73 5.52
C PHE A 89 16.35 -21.35 6.69
N SER A 90 17.67 -21.19 6.69
CA SER A 90 18.57 -21.65 7.74
C SER A 90 19.57 -20.56 8.12
N GLY A 91 20.20 -20.69 9.30
CA GLY A 91 21.25 -19.79 9.79
C GLY A 91 20.85 -18.31 9.78
N THR A 92 21.59 -17.49 9.03
CA THR A 92 21.39 -16.04 8.96
C THR A 92 20.08 -15.65 8.29
N HIS A 93 19.70 -16.35 7.22
CA HIS A 93 18.48 -16.06 6.48
C HIS A 93 17.26 -16.30 7.37
N LEU A 94 17.21 -17.43 8.08
CA LEU A 94 16.13 -17.72 9.04
C LEU A 94 16.01 -16.63 10.10
N THR A 95 17.15 -16.18 10.65
CA THR A 95 17.16 -15.13 11.67
C THR A 95 16.58 -13.82 11.13
N MET A 96 16.96 -13.43 9.91
CA MET A 96 16.40 -12.24 9.24
C MET A 96 14.89 -12.39 9.00
N CYS A 97 14.44 -13.53 8.48
CA CYS A 97 13.02 -13.81 8.27
C CYS A 97 12.20 -13.76 9.56
N VAL A 98 12.71 -14.31 10.67
CA VAL A 98 12.02 -14.29 11.97
C VAL A 98 11.88 -12.86 12.48
N ILE A 99 12.96 -12.07 12.44
CA ILE A 99 12.91 -10.65 12.85
C ILE A 99 11.90 -9.89 11.98
N SER A 100 11.97 -10.06 10.66
CA SER A 100 11.02 -9.43 9.73
C SER A 100 9.58 -9.87 9.97
N ALA A 101 9.31 -11.15 10.25
CA ALA A 101 7.97 -11.64 10.56
C ALA A 101 7.39 -10.95 11.80
N VAL A 102 8.20 -10.77 12.86
CA VAL A 102 7.79 -10.06 14.07
C VAL A 102 7.52 -8.58 13.76
N VAL A 103 8.38 -7.93 12.98
CA VAL A 103 8.20 -6.51 12.62
C VAL A 103 7.00 -6.30 11.68
N CYS A 104 6.67 -7.26 10.82
CA CYS A 104 5.46 -7.27 9.99
C CYS A 104 4.16 -7.28 10.82
N LEU A 105 4.19 -7.66 12.10
CA LEU A 105 3.02 -7.51 12.98
C LEU A 105 2.62 -6.03 13.14
N LEU A 106 3.54 -5.09 12.96
CA LEU A 106 3.28 -3.66 13.08
C LEU A 106 2.27 -3.17 12.00
N PRO A 107 2.52 -3.29 10.68
CA PRO A 107 1.52 -2.88 9.68
C PRO A 107 0.23 -3.71 9.75
N LEU A 108 0.30 -5.00 10.10
CA LEU A 108 -0.89 -5.84 10.27
C LEU A 108 -1.77 -5.38 11.44
N SER A 109 -1.16 -5.05 12.58
CA SER A 109 -1.89 -4.51 13.73
C SER A 109 -2.50 -3.15 13.43
N PHE A 110 -1.79 -2.28 12.72
CA PHE A 110 -2.33 -0.99 12.29
C PHE A 110 -3.54 -1.16 11.37
N LEU A 111 -3.45 -2.03 10.36
CA LEU A 111 -4.57 -2.37 9.50
C LEU A 111 -5.76 -2.91 10.32
N ALA A 112 -5.51 -3.86 11.24
CA ALA A 112 -6.55 -4.43 12.10
C ALA A 112 -7.22 -3.37 13.00
N ILE A 113 -6.44 -2.45 13.58
CA ILE A 113 -6.94 -1.34 14.38
C ILE A 113 -7.78 -0.40 13.50
N CYS A 114 -7.30 -0.01 12.32
CA CYS A 114 -8.06 0.84 11.39
C CYS A 114 -9.37 0.17 10.97
N SER A 115 -9.36 -1.13 10.67
CA SER A 115 -10.55 -1.91 10.34
C SER A 115 -11.53 -1.98 11.50
N TYR A 116 -11.06 -2.28 12.71
CA TYR A 116 -11.89 -2.29 13.91
C TYR A 116 -12.52 -0.93 14.20
N VAL A 117 -11.72 0.14 14.12
CA VAL A 117 -12.19 1.51 14.34
C VAL A 117 -13.27 1.87 13.33
N LEU A 118 -13.06 1.61 12.04
CA LEU A 118 -14.00 2.02 10.99
C LEU A 118 -15.26 1.15 10.93
N LEU A 119 -15.14 -0.17 11.12
CA LEU A 119 -16.26 -1.10 10.95
C LEU A 119 -17.08 -1.32 12.22
N VAL A 120 -16.44 -1.25 13.39
CA VAL A 120 -17.10 -1.58 14.66
C VAL A 120 -17.30 -0.34 15.51
N LEU A 121 -16.25 0.47 15.70
CA LEU A 121 -16.28 1.57 16.65
C LEU A 121 -17.07 2.76 16.12
N LEU A 122 -16.79 3.19 14.89
CA LEU A 122 -17.39 4.40 14.30
C LEU A 122 -18.92 4.32 14.16
N PRO A 123 -19.52 3.20 13.70
CA PRO A 123 -20.98 3.08 13.61
C PRO A 123 -21.68 3.06 14.99
N ARG A 124 -20.97 2.65 16.06
CA ARG A 124 -21.52 2.59 17.42
C ARG A 124 -21.49 3.93 18.12
N ILE A 125 -20.62 4.85 17.71
CA ILE A 125 -20.50 6.18 18.32
C ILE A 125 -21.56 7.08 17.67
N HIS A 126 -22.80 6.89 18.10
CA HIS A 126 -23.90 7.61 17.46
C HIS A 126 -23.95 9.09 17.88
N GLN A 127 -23.43 9.51 19.06
CA GLN A 127 -23.56 10.93 19.51
C GLN A 127 -22.50 11.55 20.47
N ALA A 128 -21.49 10.87 21.04
CA ALA A 128 -20.81 11.44 22.25
C ALA A 128 -19.29 11.72 22.23
N ASP A 129 -18.47 11.06 21.39
CA ASP A 129 -16.99 11.18 21.53
C ASP A 129 -16.31 12.01 20.44
N ALA A 130 -16.47 13.34 20.54
CA ALA A 130 -15.79 14.29 19.66
C ALA A 130 -14.26 14.18 19.72
N ALA A 131 -13.69 13.73 20.84
CA ALA A 131 -12.26 13.51 21.00
C ALA A 131 -11.75 12.32 20.14
N LEU A 132 -12.51 11.23 20.10
CA LEU A 132 -12.17 10.05 19.31
C LEU A 132 -12.33 10.31 17.81
N ILE A 133 -13.43 10.95 17.40
CA ILE A 133 -13.62 11.36 15.99
C ILE A 133 -12.46 12.26 15.53
N ARG A 134 -12.00 13.17 16.39
CA ARG A 134 -10.84 14.02 16.10
C ARG A 134 -9.54 13.23 16.01
N ALA A 135 -9.32 12.26 16.90
CA ALA A 135 -8.16 11.38 16.85
C ALA A 135 -8.14 10.51 15.58
N CYS A 136 -9.30 10.00 15.15
CA CYS A 136 -9.47 9.16 13.97
C CYS A 136 -9.67 9.95 12.67
N SER A 137 -9.54 11.28 12.71
CA SER A 137 -9.84 12.12 11.54
C SER A 137 -8.91 11.82 10.36
N PHE A 138 -7.71 11.27 10.60
CA PHE A 138 -6.79 10.86 9.54
C PHE A 138 -7.35 9.72 8.66
N LEU A 139 -8.27 8.91 9.19
CA LEU A 139 -8.98 7.86 8.43
C LEU A 139 -10.19 8.46 7.69
N ILE A 140 -10.98 9.27 8.39
CA ILE A 140 -12.32 9.68 7.94
C ILE A 140 -12.25 10.84 6.94
N VAL A 141 -11.43 11.86 7.21
CA VAL A 141 -11.49 13.16 6.50
C VAL A 141 -11.09 13.05 5.02
N ARG A 142 -10.37 11.99 4.64
CA ARG A 142 -9.89 11.75 3.26
C ARG A 142 -11.02 11.40 2.29
N PHE A 143 -12.05 10.72 2.78
CA PHE A 143 -13.15 10.21 1.96
C PHE A 143 -14.43 11.00 2.20
N LYS A 144 -15.39 10.86 1.29
CA LYS A 144 -16.75 11.39 1.48
C LYS A 144 -17.42 10.62 2.63
N PRO A 145 -18.31 11.27 3.41
CA PRO A 145 -19.12 10.59 4.41
C PRO A 145 -19.84 9.38 3.80
N GLY A 146 -19.77 8.23 4.46
CA GLY A 146 -20.32 6.94 3.99
C GLY A 146 -19.37 6.09 3.15
N PHE A 147 -18.21 6.61 2.73
CA PHE A 147 -17.18 5.89 1.98
C PHE A 147 -15.89 5.67 2.79
N GLU A 148 -15.93 5.81 4.11
CA GLU A 148 -14.75 5.72 4.98
C GLU A 148 -14.10 4.33 4.95
N SER A 149 -14.89 3.28 4.72
CA SER A 149 -14.43 1.89 4.59
C SER A 149 -13.45 1.68 3.44
N PHE A 150 -13.43 2.57 2.43
CA PHE A 150 -12.41 2.54 1.37
C PHE A 150 -11.00 2.66 1.94
N THR A 151 -10.81 3.30 3.10
CA THR A 151 -9.49 3.33 3.76
C THR A 151 -8.93 1.93 3.99
N ILE A 152 -9.77 0.98 4.40
CA ILE A 152 -9.38 -0.41 4.63
C ILE A 152 -9.01 -1.06 3.30
N LEU A 153 -9.81 -0.87 2.26
CA LEU A 153 -9.54 -1.41 0.93
C LEU A 153 -8.20 -0.90 0.38
N PHE A 154 -7.88 0.39 0.56
CA PHE A 154 -6.61 0.97 0.16
C PHE A 154 -5.43 0.42 0.96
N LEU A 155 -5.57 0.26 2.28
CA LEU A 155 -4.53 -0.35 3.13
C LEU A 155 -4.29 -1.82 2.77
N MET A 156 -5.36 -2.59 2.56
CA MET A 156 -5.29 -3.98 2.08
C MET A 156 -4.61 -4.07 0.72
N ARG A 157 -5.02 -3.23 -0.23
CA ARG A 157 -4.40 -3.13 -1.56
C ARG A 157 -2.90 -2.85 -1.43
N ASN A 158 -2.53 -1.86 -0.62
CA ASN A 158 -1.13 -1.51 -0.41
C ASN A 158 -0.31 -2.66 0.21
N LEU A 159 -0.91 -3.44 1.12
CA LEU A 159 -0.27 -4.62 1.70
C LEU A 159 -0.08 -5.73 0.67
N ILE A 160 -1.10 -6.05 -0.12
CA ILE A 160 -1.02 -7.07 -1.18
C ILE A 160 0.01 -6.66 -2.23
N PHE A 161 0.05 -5.38 -2.61
CA PHE A 161 1.04 -4.86 -3.56
C PHE A 161 2.48 -5.09 -3.09
N VAL A 162 2.73 -4.94 -1.79
CA VAL A 162 4.04 -5.17 -1.18
C VAL A 162 4.42 -6.66 -1.12
N LEU A 163 3.42 -7.54 -0.97
CA LEU A 163 3.62 -8.99 -0.92
C LEU A 163 3.74 -9.61 -2.32
N ALA A 164 3.25 -8.96 -3.37
CA ALA A 164 3.27 -9.48 -4.73
C ALA A 164 4.66 -9.93 -5.24
N PRO A 165 5.77 -9.21 -4.96
CA PRO A 165 7.12 -9.64 -5.36
C PRO A 165 7.62 -10.93 -4.70
N MET A 166 6.89 -11.49 -3.73
CA MET A 166 7.21 -12.81 -3.16
C MET A 166 6.75 -13.96 -4.06
N MET A 167 5.97 -13.67 -5.11
CA MET A 167 5.52 -14.64 -6.10
C MET A 167 6.55 -14.77 -7.22
N SER A 168 6.33 -15.70 -8.16
CA SER A 168 7.09 -15.74 -9.42
C SER A 168 6.98 -14.40 -10.18
N ALA A 169 7.93 -14.11 -11.06
CA ALA A 169 7.97 -12.86 -11.82
C ALA A 169 6.65 -12.59 -12.58
N SER A 170 6.15 -13.59 -13.31
CA SER A 170 4.85 -13.53 -13.99
C SER A 170 3.67 -13.41 -13.02
N GLY A 171 3.68 -14.12 -11.90
CA GLY A 171 2.64 -14.04 -10.88
C GLY A 171 2.57 -12.65 -10.22
N CYS A 172 3.72 -12.05 -9.91
CA CYS A 172 3.82 -10.72 -9.34
C CYS A 172 3.20 -9.66 -10.27
N LEU A 173 3.63 -9.64 -11.54
CA LEU A 173 3.11 -8.70 -12.54
C LEU A 173 1.60 -8.86 -12.74
N PHE A 174 1.11 -10.10 -12.78
CA PHE A 174 -0.31 -10.39 -12.88
C PHE A 174 -1.08 -9.84 -11.67
N VAL A 175 -0.68 -10.19 -10.45
CA VAL A 175 -1.37 -9.74 -9.23
C VAL A 175 -1.32 -8.22 -9.10
N MET A 176 -0.18 -7.59 -9.34
CA MET A 176 -0.05 -6.12 -9.31
C MET A 176 -0.96 -5.45 -10.35
N GLY A 177 -0.98 -5.96 -11.59
CA GLY A 177 -1.84 -5.44 -12.65
C GLY A 177 -3.32 -5.57 -12.33
N GLN A 178 -3.75 -6.74 -11.85
CA GLN A 178 -5.15 -6.96 -11.42
C GLN A 178 -5.56 -6.04 -10.28
N LEU A 179 -4.68 -5.89 -9.29
CA LEU A 179 -4.93 -5.08 -8.12
C LEU A 179 -5.04 -3.57 -8.46
N LEU A 180 -4.16 -3.08 -9.33
CA LEU A 180 -4.20 -1.69 -9.83
C LEU A 180 -5.43 -1.45 -10.72
N GLY A 181 -5.75 -2.39 -11.62
CA GLY A 181 -6.93 -2.30 -12.47
C GLY A 181 -8.23 -2.26 -11.66
N LEU A 182 -8.41 -3.20 -10.72
CA LEU A 182 -9.57 -3.22 -9.83
C LEU A 182 -9.65 -1.93 -9.00
N SER A 183 -8.53 -1.48 -8.44
CA SER A 183 -8.49 -0.22 -7.69
C SER A 183 -8.88 0.98 -8.55
N ALA A 184 -8.40 1.06 -9.80
CA ALA A 184 -8.73 2.14 -10.72
C ALA A 184 -10.22 2.16 -11.05
N VAL A 185 -10.81 0.99 -11.35
CA VAL A 185 -12.25 0.84 -11.62
C VAL A 185 -13.07 1.25 -10.40
N CYS A 186 -12.73 0.75 -9.20
CA CYS A 186 -13.42 1.12 -7.97
C CYS A 186 -13.36 2.64 -7.71
N VAL A 187 -12.19 3.28 -7.89
CA VAL A 187 -12.04 4.72 -7.67
C VAL A 187 -12.80 5.53 -8.72
N ALA A 188 -12.77 5.12 -9.99
CA ALA A 188 -13.48 5.79 -11.07
C ALA A 188 -15.02 5.70 -10.91
N TYR A 189 -15.52 4.54 -10.46
CA TYR A 189 -16.95 4.29 -10.27
C TYR A 189 -17.48 4.96 -9.00
N PHE A 190 -16.90 4.64 -7.83
CA PHE A 190 -17.43 5.12 -6.54
C PHE A 190 -17.04 6.57 -6.24
N LYS A 191 -15.97 7.09 -6.85
CA LYS A 191 -15.41 8.43 -6.60
C LYS A 191 -15.33 8.73 -5.08
N PRO A 192 -14.68 7.84 -4.29
CA PRO A 192 -14.81 7.83 -2.83
C PRO A 192 -14.13 9.05 -2.18
N TRP A 193 -13.16 9.66 -2.87
CA TRP A 193 -12.42 10.80 -2.35
C TRP A 193 -13.30 12.03 -2.17
N ARG A 194 -13.01 12.80 -1.13
CA ARG A 194 -13.76 14.03 -0.81
C ARG A 194 -13.73 15.05 -1.95
N SER A 195 -12.58 15.23 -2.59
CA SER A 195 -12.45 16.09 -3.78
C SER A 195 -12.54 15.25 -5.07
N PRO A 196 -13.35 15.68 -6.07
CA PRO A 196 -13.41 14.99 -7.36
C PRO A 196 -12.07 15.00 -8.10
N LEU A 197 -11.28 16.07 -7.93
CA LEU A 197 -9.94 16.17 -8.51
C LEU A 197 -9.00 15.09 -7.95
N ALA A 198 -9.11 14.78 -6.65
CA ALA A 198 -8.31 13.72 -6.03
C ALA A 198 -8.67 12.33 -6.60
N SER A 199 -9.96 12.06 -6.85
CA SER A 199 -10.38 10.80 -7.53
C SER A 199 -9.82 10.70 -8.94
N GLN A 200 -9.81 11.80 -9.69
CA GLN A 200 -9.25 11.84 -11.05
C GLN A 200 -7.74 11.60 -11.03
N MET A 201 -7.01 12.27 -10.14
CA MET A 201 -5.56 12.08 -10.00
C MET A 201 -5.21 10.64 -9.62
N ASP A 202 -5.93 10.05 -8.66
CA ASP A 202 -5.70 8.66 -8.23
C ASP A 202 -6.00 7.65 -9.36
N ALA A 203 -7.05 7.89 -10.15
CA ALA A 203 -7.36 7.08 -11.34
C ALA A 203 -6.29 7.21 -12.43
N ILE A 204 -5.82 8.44 -12.73
CA ILE A 204 -4.76 8.70 -13.71
C ILE A 204 -3.46 8.04 -13.30
N VAL A 205 -3.04 8.19 -12.04
CA VAL A 205 -1.82 7.56 -11.51
C VAL A 205 -1.93 6.03 -11.60
N SER A 206 -3.07 5.46 -11.22
CA SER A 206 -3.30 4.01 -11.32
C SER A 206 -3.24 3.53 -12.77
N PHE A 207 -3.78 4.31 -13.72
CA PHE A 207 -3.72 4.01 -15.15
C PHE A 207 -2.28 4.05 -15.69
N VAL A 208 -1.52 5.09 -15.35
CA VAL A 208 -0.11 5.20 -15.77
C VAL A 208 0.72 4.04 -15.21
N LEU A 209 0.55 3.70 -13.94
CA LEU A 209 1.24 2.55 -13.32
C LEU A 209 0.86 1.23 -13.99
N LEU A 210 -0.42 1.06 -14.35
CA LEU A 210 -0.87 -0.12 -15.09
C LEU A 210 -0.20 -0.21 -16.47
N MET A 211 -0.10 0.90 -17.21
CA MET A 211 0.58 0.93 -18.51
C MET A 211 2.07 0.55 -18.38
N ILE A 212 2.76 1.06 -17.34
CA ILE A 212 4.16 0.71 -17.07
C ILE A 212 4.29 -0.80 -16.77
N LEU A 213 3.39 -1.37 -15.97
CA LEU A 213 3.39 -2.80 -15.68
C LEU A 213 3.10 -3.66 -16.91
N LEU A 214 2.16 -3.25 -17.76
CA LEU A 214 1.87 -3.94 -19.01
C LEU A 214 3.07 -3.92 -19.96
N LEU A 215 3.76 -2.78 -20.08
CA LEU A 215 5.01 -2.68 -20.85
C LEU A 215 6.12 -3.57 -20.28
N SER A 216 6.22 -3.64 -18.95
CA SER A 216 7.20 -4.51 -18.25
C SER A 216 6.87 -6.00 -18.43
N ALA A 217 5.59 -6.36 -18.52
CA ALA A 217 5.17 -7.73 -18.80
C ALA A 217 5.58 -8.21 -20.20
N LEU A 218 5.70 -7.30 -21.17
CA LEU A 218 6.17 -7.64 -22.52
C LEU A 218 7.67 -8.00 -22.58
N THR A 219 8.46 -7.60 -21.58
CA THR A 219 9.91 -7.86 -21.56
C THR A 219 10.29 -9.13 -20.80
N VAL A 220 9.36 -9.70 -20.02
CA VAL A 220 9.62 -10.93 -19.26
C VAL A 220 9.41 -12.14 -20.17
N ALA A 221 10.50 -12.75 -20.61
CA ALA A 221 10.49 -14.00 -21.36
C ALA A 221 10.42 -15.19 -20.38
N ASP A 222 9.21 -15.66 -20.07
CA ASP A 222 9.03 -16.90 -19.31
C ASP A 222 8.89 -18.10 -20.27
N ILE A 223 9.63 -19.16 -19.99
CA ILE A 223 9.85 -20.29 -20.91
C ILE A 223 8.73 -21.35 -20.83
N ASP A 224 7.82 -21.32 -19.84
CA ASP A 224 6.82 -22.39 -19.70
C ASP A 224 5.51 -22.02 -18.95
N THR A 225 4.65 -21.19 -19.54
CA THR A 225 3.44 -20.67 -18.85
C THR A 225 2.22 -20.40 -19.74
N THR A 226 1.85 -21.30 -20.65
CA THR A 226 0.69 -21.11 -21.55
C THR A 226 -0.62 -20.83 -20.79
N GLY A 227 -0.89 -21.55 -19.68
CA GLY A 227 -2.10 -21.35 -18.89
C GLY A 227 -2.17 -20.00 -18.16
N ILE A 228 -1.03 -19.55 -17.60
CA ILE A 228 -0.94 -18.25 -16.95
C ILE A 228 -1.07 -17.15 -17.99
N MET A 229 -0.48 -17.30 -19.18
CA MET A 229 -0.65 -16.34 -20.27
C MET A 229 -2.10 -16.18 -20.73
N ILE A 230 -2.84 -17.29 -20.86
CA ILE A 230 -4.28 -17.24 -21.22
C ILE A 230 -5.06 -16.48 -20.14
N LEU A 231 -4.87 -16.82 -18.87
CA LEU A 231 -5.53 -16.15 -17.75
C LEU A 231 -5.16 -14.65 -17.70
N CYS A 232 -3.87 -14.33 -17.84
CA CYS A 232 -3.37 -12.95 -17.92
C CYS A 232 -4.04 -12.18 -19.05
N THR A 233 -4.18 -12.79 -20.23
CA THR A 233 -4.79 -12.15 -21.40
C THR A 233 -6.27 -11.88 -21.17
N ILE A 234 -7.01 -12.85 -20.63
CA ILE A 234 -8.43 -12.69 -20.30
C ILE A 234 -8.60 -11.57 -19.25
N CYS A 235 -7.88 -11.62 -18.14
CA CYS A 235 -8.05 -10.61 -17.10
C CYS A 235 -7.54 -9.22 -17.54
N ALA A 236 -6.46 -9.15 -18.34
CA ALA A 236 -6.01 -7.88 -18.92
C ALA A 236 -7.06 -7.29 -19.87
N SER A 237 -7.68 -8.12 -20.72
CA SER A 237 -8.77 -7.66 -21.61
C SER A 237 -9.99 -7.17 -20.83
N LEU A 238 -10.37 -7.84 -19.72
CA LEU A 238 -11.46 -7.38 -18.84
C LEU A 238 -11.14 -6.03 -18.17
N ILE A 239 -9.88 -5.82 -17.76
CA ILE A 239 -9.46 -4.52 -17.19
C ILE A 239 -9.47 -3.44 -18.26
N ILE A 240 -8.89 -3.71 -19.43
CA ILE A 240 -8.83 -2.73 -20.53
C ILE A 240 -10.25 -2.35 -20.96
N THR A 241 -11.16 -3.31 -21.09
CA THR A 241 -12.57 -3.04 -21.41
C THR A 241 -13.25 -2.24 -20.30
N GLY A 242 -13.07 -2.61 -19.04
CA GLY A 242 -13.59 -1.86 -17.89
C GLY A 242 -13.08 -0.40 -17.83
N LEU A 243 -11.78 -0.20 -18.06
CA LEU A 243 -11.16 1.13 -18.13
C LEU A 243 -11.67 1.94 -19.32
N SER A 244 -11.85 1.30 -20.48
CA SER A 244 -12.40 1.95 -21.68
C SER A 244 -13.83 2.40 -21.47
N VAL A 245 -14.67 1.57 -20.83
CA VAL A 245 -16.06 1.93 -20.46
C VAL A 245 -16.06 3.08 -19.46
N ALA A 246 -15.21 3.04 -18.43
CA ALA A 246 -15.10 4.11 -17.45
C ALA A 246 -14.65 5.43 -18.08
N ALA A 247 -13.65 5.40 -18.97
CA ALA A 247 -13.19 6.56 -19.71
C ALA A 247 -14.29 7.13 -20.63
N GLY A 248 -14.99 6.26 -21.37
CA GLY A 248 -16.13 6.65 -22.20
C GLY A 248 -17.26 7.31 -21.41
N TYR A 249 -17.59 6.76 -20.24
CA TYR A 249 -18.57 7.34 -19.32
C TYR A 249 -18.15 8.73 -18.82
N LEU A 250 -16.88 8.91 -18.45
CA LEU A 250 -16.35 10.20 -17.99
C LEU A 250 -16.36 11.25 -19.10
N LEU A 251 -16.00 10.87 -20.33
CA LEU A 251 -16.07 11.76 -21.50
C LEU A 251 -17.51 12.18 -21.78
N LEU A 252 -18.44 11.22 -21.81
CA LEU A 252 -19.86 11.49 -22.03
C LEU A 252 -20.42 12.44 -20.97
N GLN A 253 -20.11 12.20 -19.69
CA GLN A 253 -20.50 13.07 -18.59
C GLN A 253 -19.93 14.49 -18.77
N HIS A 254 -18.68 14.61 -19.22
CA HIS A 254 -18.06 15.90 -19.48
C HIS A 254 -18.78 16.66 -20.60
N PHE A 255 -19.07 15.99 -21.72
CA PHE A 255 -19.82 16.60 -22.84
C PHE A 255 -21.23 17.05 -22.42
N LEU A 256 -21.98 16.21 -21.70
CA LEU A 256 -23.31 16.56 -21.20
C LEU A 256 -23.27 17.76 -20.25
N SER A 257 -22.28 17.82 -19.37
CA SER A 257 -22.11 18.96 -18.45
C SER A 257 -21.78 20.26 -19.17
N LYS A 258 -21.08 20.18 -20.31
CA LYS A 258 -20.75 21.35 -21.14
C LYS A 258 -21.99 21.85 -21.89
N LEU A 259 -22.82 20.94 -22.40
CA LEU A 259 -24.08 21.27 -23.06
C LEU A 259 -25.09 21.93 -22.10
N HIS A 260 -25.18 21.45 -20.86
CA HIS A 260 -26.11 22.00 -19.86
C HIS A 260 -25.76 23.43 -19.41
N LYS A 261 -24.53 23.91 -19.64
CA LYS A 261 -24.13 25.28 -19.29
C LYS A 261 -24.40 26.32 -20.39
N GLN A 262 -24.84 25.88 -21.57
CA GLN A 262 -25.12 26.78 -22.70
C GLN A 262 -26.59 27.18 -22.83
N TYR A 263 -27.47 26.67 -21.96
CA TYR A 263 -28.87 27.05 -21.82
C TYR A 263 -29.10 27.66 -20.45
#